data_AF-A0A2V1GW72-F1
#
_entry.id   AF-A0A2V1GW72-F1
#
_cell.length_a   1.000
_cell.length_b   1.000
_cell.length_c   1.000
_cell.angle_alpha   90.00
_cell.angle_beta   90.00
_cell.angle_gamma   90.00
#
_symmetry.space_group_name_H-M   'P 1'
#
loop_
_entity.id
_entity.type
_entity.pdbx_description
1 polymer ?
#
loop_
_entity_poly.entity_id
_entity_poly.type
_entity_poly.pdbx_seq_one_letter_code
_entity_poly.pdbx_strand_id
1 'polypeptide(L)'
;MDFSDVKNRAILLFAQTEFIWSEQQYDMALELMDQLINEYDLNRPLIDILSNAIEKYENQATEFVEFNRSVADLDNSVALKSSDE
;
A
#
# COMPACT_ATOMS: atom_id res chain seq x y z
N MET A 1 -7.67 17.39 23.49
CA MET A 1 -8.11 16.64 22.29
C MET A 1 -7.35 15.34 22.30
N ASP A 2 -8.04 14.21 22.14
CA ASP A 2 -7.44 12.88 22.23
C ASP A 2 -6.82 12.50 20.87
N PHE A 3 -5.51 12.28 20.86
CA PHE A 3 -4.69 11.95 19.69
C PHE A 3 -5.14 10.64 19.02
N SER A 4 -5.86 9.81 19.78
CA SER A 4 -6.35 8.49 19.41
C SER A 4 -7.68 8.54 18.64
N ASP A 5 -8.49 9.58 18.84
CA ASP A 5 -9.80 9.73 18.17
C ASP A 5 -9.70 10.29 16.74
N VAL A 6 -8.64 11.06 16.44
CA VAL A 6 -8.30 11.53 15.08
C VAL A 6 -7.80 10.38 14.20
N LYS A 7 -6.99 9.48 14.76
CA LYS A 7 -6.53 8.24 14.10
C LYS A 7 -7.72 7.30 13.81
N ASN A 8 -8.60 7.09 14.79
CA ASN A 8 -9.75 6.19 14.68
C ASN A 8 -10.84 6.63 13.68
N ARG A 9 -11.03 7.94 13.42
CA ARG A 9 -11.95 8.43 12.36
C ARG A 9 -11.33 8.43 10.96
N ALA A 10 -10.01 8.64 10.87
CA ALA A 10 -9.28 8.49 9.62
C ALA A 10 -9.41 7.04 9.12
N ILE A 11 -9.12 6.06 9.97
CA ILE A 11 -9.20 4.60 9.74
C ILE A 11 -10.61 4.12 9.34
N LEU A 12 -11.67 4.69 9.92
CA LEU A 12 -13.07 4.36 9.58
C LEU A 12 -13.54 4.89 8.20
N LEU A 13 -12.84 5.86 7.58
CA LEU A 13 -13.07 6.31 6.19
C LEU A 13 -12.33 5.40 5.18
N PHE A 14 -11.21 4.79 5.57
CA PHE A 14 -10.34 3.93 4.73
C PHE A 14 -10.95 2.57 4.34
N ALA A 15 -12.13 2.17 4.83
CA ALA A 15 -12.69 0.83 4.59
C ALA A 15 -13.78 0.76 3.49
N GLN A 16 -14.29 1.87 2.95
CA GLN A 16 -15.46 1.83 2.05
C GLN A 16 -15.27 2.38 0.64
N THR A 17 -14.17 3.09 0.33
CA THR A 17 -13.92 3.61 -1.03
C THR A 17 -12.42 3.66 -1.30
N GLU A 18 -11.99 3.32 -2.52
CA GLU A 18 -10.64 3.57 -3.07
C GLU A 18 -10.10 4.92 -2.53
N PHE A 19 -8.88 4.96 -1.97
CA PHE A 19 -8.46 6.05 -1.06
C PHE A 19 -7.25 6.84 -1.52
N ILE A 20 -6.35 6.21 -2.27
CA ILE A 20 -5.20 6.88 -2.86
C ILE A 20 -5.51 7.03 -4.35
N TRP A 21 -5.71 8.28 -4.77
CA TRP A 21 -5.99 8.64 -6.16
C TRP A 21 -5.02 9.69 -6.69
N SER A 22 -4.17 10.19 -5.80
CA SER A 22 -3.17 11.20 -6.09
C SER A 22 -1.89 10.88 -5.36
N GLU A 23 -0.79 11.31 -5.96
CA GLU A 23 0.56 11.25 -5.41
C GLU A 23 0.64 11.82 -3.99
N GLN A 24 -0.07 12.92 -3.70
CA GLN A 24 -0.08 13.51 -2.35
C GLN A 24 -0.71 12.56 -1.30
N GLN A 25 -1.77 11.84 -1.66
CA GLN A 25 -2.39 10.86 -0.75
C GLN A 25 -1.49 9.65 -0.56
N TYR A 26 -0.75 9.30 -1.60
CA TYR A 26 0.24 8.22 -1.57
C TYR A 26 1.39 8.56 -0.61
N ASP A 27 1.95 9.77 -0.70
CA ASP A 27 3.00 10.23 0.21
C ASP A 27 2.54 10.27 1.68
N MET A 28 1.32 10.76 1.94
CA MET A 28 0.74 10.75 3.29
C MET A 28 0.54 9.32 3.81
N ALA A 29 0.20 8.37 2.92
CA ALA A 29 0.09 6.97 3.27
C ALA A 29 1.46 6.36 3.62
N LEU A 30 2.53 6.71 2.89
CA LEU A 30 3.89 6.28 3.21
C LEU A 30 4.38 6.86 4.55
N GLU A 31 4.16 8.15 4.80
CA GLU A 31 4.53 8.77 6.09
C GLU A 31 3.79 8.12 7.27
N LEU A 32 2.51 7.81 7.09
CA LEU A 32 1.74 7.09 8.09
C LEU A 32 2.26 5.66 8.28
N MET A 33 2.65 4.98 7.21
CA MET A 33 3.26 3.65 7.27
C MET A 33 4.52 3.66 8.14
N ASP A 34 5.42 4.62 7.91
CA ASP A 34 6.64 4.79 8.71
C ASP A 34 6.33 5.00 10.19
N GLN A 35 5.29 5.79 10.50
CA GLN A 35 4.85 6.00 11.87
C GLN A 35 4.27 4.72 12.50
N LEU A 36 3.49 3.96 11.74
CA LEU A 36 2.83 2.74 12.23
C LEU A 36 3.83 1.62 12.48
N ILE A 37 4.85 1.47 11.63
CA ILE A 37 5.90 0.44 11.75
C ILE A 37 6.69 0.57 13.05
N ASN A 38 6.83 1.79 13.61
CA ASN A 38 7.53 1.99 14.90
C ASN A 38 6.91 1.18 16.04
N GLU A 39 5.60 0.96 16.02
CA GLU A 39 4.90 0.05 16.91
C GLU A 39 4.21 -1.04 16.09
N TYR A 40 5.00 -1.77 15.29
CA TYR A 40 4.54 -2.75 14.32
C TYR A 40 3.51 -3.73 14.91
N ASP A 41 3.82 -4.35 16.05
CA ASP A 41 2.94 -5.34 16.67
C ASP A 41 1.59 -4.74 17.09
N LEU A 42 1.58 -3.46 17.51
CA LEU A 42 0.36 -2.75 17.89
C LEU A 42 -0.44 -2.30 16.67
N ASN A 43 0.24 -1.89 15.61
CA ASN A 43 -0.34 -1.25 14.45
C ASN A 43 -0.54 -2.20 13.25
N ARG A 44 -0.20 -3.49 13.39
CA ARG A 44 -0.24 -4.48 12.32
C ARG A 44 -1.53 -4.47 11.48
N PRO A 45 -2.74 -4.38 12.05
CA PRO A 45 -3.96 -4.33 11.25
C PRO A 45 -4.07 -3.06 10.38
N LEU A 46 -3.55 -1.93 10.86
CA LEU A 46 -3.56 -0.66 10.13
C LEU A 46 -2.50 -0.65 9.04
N ILE A 47 -1.34 -1.24 9.34
CA ILE A 47 -0.29 -1.50 8.36
C ILE A 47 -0.82 -2.38 7.24
N ASP A 48 -1.52 -3.48 7.56
CA ASP A 48 -2.08 -4.39 6.56
C ASP A 48 -3.10 -3.65 5.64
N ILE A 49 -3.98 -2.82 6.21
CA ILE A 49 -4.96 -2.03 5.44
C ILE A 49 -4.27 -0.98 4.56
N LEU A 50 -3.34 -0.24 5.14
CA LEU A 50 -2.62 0.83 4.45
C LEU A 50 -1.76 0.28 3.32
N SER A 51 -1.12 -0.87 3.54
CA SER A 51 -0.36 -1.59 2.52
C SER A 51 -1.25 -1.96 1.33
N ASN A 52 -2.44 -2.52 1.59
CA ASN A 52 -3.38 -2.86 0.53
C ASN A 52 -3.88 -1.63 -0.25
N ALA A 53 -4.03 -0.48 0.40
CA ALA A 53 -4.43 0.77 -0.25
C ALA A 53 -3.32 1.33 -1.14
N ILE A 54 -2.07 1.30 -0.65
CA ILE A 54 -0.87 1.67 -1.40
C ILE A 54 -0.74 0.78 -2.65
N GLU A 55 -0.77 -0.54 -2.46
CA GLU A 55 -0.64 -1.51 -3.56
C GLU A 55 -1.71 -1.30 -4.65
N LYS A 56 -2.95 -1.01 -4.25
CA LYS A 56 -4.02 -0.71 -5.22
C LYS A 56 -3.74 0.53 -6.07
N TYR A 57 -3.19 1.58 -5.46
CA TYR A 57 -2.81 2.78 -6.20
C TYR A 57 -1.63 2.52 -7.12
N GLU A 58 -0.58 1.87 -6.62
CA GLU A 58 0.59 1.50 -7.43
C GLU A 58 0.19 0.65 -8.65
N ASN A 59 -0.79 -0.24 -8.51
CA ASN A 59 -1.29 -1.05 -9.63
C ASN A 59 -2.06 -0.25 -10.70
N GLN A 60 -2.61 0.92 -10.37
CA GLN A 60 -3.48 1.71 -11.26
C GLN A 60 -2.82 3.01 -11.75
N ALA A 61 -1.90 3.56 -10.99
CA ALA A 61 -1.27 4.84 -11.25
C ALA A 61 -0.36 4.77 -12.48
N THR A 62 -0.46 5.78 -13.35
CA THR A 62 0.24 5.78 -14.65
C THR A 62 1.77 5.80 -14.48
N GLU A 63 2.25 6.43 -13.42
CA GLU A 63 3.67 6.50 -13.05
C GLU A 63 4.29 5.13 -12.73
N PHE A 64 3.48 4.18 -12.27
CA PHE A 64 3.92 2.82 -11.96
C PHE A 64 3.72 1.84 -13.12
N VAL A 65 3.13 2.25 -14.25
CA VAL A 65 2.82 1.32 -15.36
C VAL A 65 4.08 0.64 -15.93
N GLU A 66 5.16 1.39 -16.16
CA GLU A 66 6.42 0.80 -16.67
C GLU A 66 7.08 -0.10 -15.63
N PHE A 67 6.99 0.27 -14.36
CA PHE A 67 7.48 -0.53 -13.24
C PHE A 67 6.69 -1.85 -13.13
N ASN A 68 5.36 -1.78 -13.09
CA ASN A 68 4.46 -2.93 -13.01
C ASN A 68 4.65 -3.87 -14.21
N ARG A 69 4.87 -3.33 -15.42
CA ARG A 69 5.21 -4.15 -16.59
C ARG A 69 6.52 -4.89 -16.38
N SER A 70 7.55 -4.20 -15.88
CA SER A 70 8.87 -4.81 -15.62
C SER A 70 8.80 -5.88 -14.52
N VAL A 71 7.99 -5.66 -13.48
CA VAL A 71 7.72 -6.65 -12.43
C VAL A 71 7.00 -7.88 -13.01
N ALA A 72 5.96 -7.68 -13.83
CA ALA A 72 5.24 -8.78 -14.47
C ALA A 72 6.12 -9.59 -15.44
N ASP A 73 7.00 -8.92 -16.19
CA ASP A 73 7.97 -9.59 -17.07
C ASP A 73 9.00 -10.40 -16.27
N LEU A 74 9.41 -9.90 -15.10
CA LEU A 74 10.31 -10.62 -14.19
C LEU A 74 9.63 -11.86 -13.61
N ASP A 75 8.40 -11.75 -13.12
CA ASP A 75 7.62 -12.89 -12.60
C ASP A 75 7.43 -13.97 -13.67
N ASN A 76 7.15 -13.57 -14.91
CA ASN A 76 7.03 -14.51 -16.03
C ASN A 76 8.36 -15.20 -16.34
N SER A 77 9.49 -14.50 -16.21
CA SER A 77 10.82 -15.08 -16.39
C SER A 77 11.22 -16.07 -15.28
N VAL A 78 10.73 -15.85 -14.05
CA VAL A 78 10.93 -16.77 -12.92
C VAL A 78 10.05 -18.01 -13.07
N ALA A 79 8.81 -17.86 -13.54
CA ALA A 79 7.89 -18.97 -13.80
C ALA A 79 8.34 -19.90 -14.93
N LEU A 80 9.01 -19.37 -15.96
CA LEU A 80 9.57 -20.18 -17.04
C LEU A 80 10.81 -20.97 -16.59
N LYS A 81 11.60 -20.45 -15.63
CA LYS A 81 12.77 -21.16 -15.09
C LYS A 81 12.44 -22.33 -14.17
N SER A 82 11.28 -22.35 -13.54
CA SER A 82 10.84 -23.44 -12.66
C SER A 82 10.10 -24.58 -13.38
N SER A 83 9.83 -24.44 -14.68
CA SER A 83 9.20 -25.50 -15.50
C SER A 83 10.20 -26.39 -16.24
N ASP A 84 11.51 -26.09 -16.14
CA ASP A 84 12.61 -26.84 -16.79
C ASP A 84 13.52 -27.60 -15.78
N GLU A 85 13.10 -27.79 -14.52
CA GLU A 85 13.77 -28.68 -13.54
C GLU A 85 13.03 -30.00 -13.30
#